data_AF-A0A962VZD6-F1
#
_entry.id   AF-A0A962VZD6-F1
#
_cell.length_a   1.000
_cell.length_b   1.000
_cell.length_c   1.000
_cell.angle_alpha   90.00
_cell.angle_beta   90.00
_cell.angle_gamma   90.00
#
_symmetry.space_group_name_H-M   'P 1'
#
loop_
_entity.id
_entity.type
_entity.pdbx_description
1 polymer ?
#
loop_
_entity_poly.entity_id
_entity_poly.type
_entity_poly.pdbx_seq_one_letter_code
_entity_poly.pdbx_strand_id
1 'polypeptide(L)'
;MAQTLTLQTLEAENQSFAGTGGISAANRHYGFAPGFLDRETGAVYCSCWADGTPAPFHALDGLPDHLVLARNPRGHIIAIKPSVVAGFIRFGHFYTREQAAHCLE
;
A
#
# COMPACT_ATOMS: atom_id res chain seq x y z
N MET A 1 10.87 -0.44 16.31
CA MET A 1 10.23 0.89 16.23
C MET A 1 9.35 0.88 15.00
N ALA A 2 8.02 0.96 15.15
CA ALA A 2 7.11 0.95 14.01
C ALA A 2 7.14 2.34 13.35
N GLN A 3 7.66 2.42 12.12
CA GLN A 3 7.78 3.67 11.39
C GLN A 3 6.43 4.04 10.80
N THR A 4 6.01 5.30 10.95
CA THR A 4 4.80 5.83 10.34
C THR A 4 4.88 5.68 8.82
N LEU A 5 3.86 5.09 8.19
CA LEU A 5 3.80 5.00 6.74
C LEU A 5 3.44 6.39 6.18
N THR A 6 4.37 6.99 5.46
CA THR A 6 4.22 8.29 4.79
C THR A 6 4.47 8.13 3.29
N LEU A 7 4.12 9.14 2.50
CA LEU A 7 4.46 9.16 1.06
C LEU A 7 5.97 8.99 0.82
N GLN A 8 6.79 9.57 1.70
CA GLN A 8 8.24 9.46 1.62
C GLN A 8 8.75 8.04 1.94
N THR A 9 8.09 7.35 2.88
CA THR A 9 8.33 5.93 3.17
C THR A 9 7.94 5.05 1.97
N LEU A 10 6.80 5.32 1.33
CA LEU A 10 6.36 4.60 0.13
C LEU A 10 7.32 4.76 -1.05
N GLU A 11 7.90 5.95 -1.21
CA GLU A 11 8.91 6.22 -2.25
C GLU A 11 10.23 5.47 -1.97
N ALA A 12 10.68 5.45 -0.71
CA ALA A 12 11.85 4.66 -0.29
C ALA A 12 11.64 3.15 -0.47
N GLU A 13 10.44 2.64 -0.18
CA GLU A 13 10.09 1.24 -0.47
C GLU A 13 10.12 0.96 -1.98
N ASN A 14 9.55 1.84 -2.81
CA ASN A 14 9.59 1.69 -4.27
C ASN A 14 11.03 1.64 -4.81
N GLN A 15 11.95 2.46 -4.27
CA GLN A 15 13.36 2.38 -4.64
C GLN A 15 14.01 1.08 -4.18
N SER A 16 13.65 0.58 -3.00
CA SER A 16 14.22 -0.66 -2.44
C SER A 16 13.79 -1.91 -3.20
N PHE A 17 12.59 -1.89 -3.79
CA PHE A 17 12.04 -3.00 -4.59
C PHE A 17 12.16 -2.77 -6.11
N ALA A 18 12.91 -1.75 -6.54
CA ALA A 18 13.21 -1.45 -7.95
C ALA A 18 13.72 -2.68 -8.71
N GLY A 19 13.02 -3.04 -9.78
CA GLY A 19 13.36 -4.21 -10.61
C GLY A 19 12.79 -5.54 -10.12
N THR A 20 11.94 -5.56 -9.09
CA THR A 20 11.27 -6.78 -8.59
C THR A 20 9.75 -6.70 -8.69
N GLY A 21 9.05 -7.80 -8.45
CA GLY A 21 7.59 -7.84 -8.28
C GLY A 21 7.06 -6.98 -7.12
N GLY A 22 7.92 -6.43 -6.26
CA GLY A 22 7.52 -5.51 -5.20
C GLY A 22 7.05 -4.13 -5.69
N ILE A 23 7.04 -3.88 -7.01
CA ILE A 23 6.54 -2.64 -7.63
C ILE A 23 5.24 -2.90 -8.38
N SER A 24 4.25 -2.03 -8.14
CA SER A 24 2.92 -2.10 -8.77
C SER A 24 2.98 -2.18 -10.30
N ALA A 25 3.90 -1.46 -10.95
CA ALA A 25 4.10 -1.53 -12.41
C ALA A 25 4.63 -2.89 -12.91
N ALA A 26 5.47 -3.57 -12.13
CA ALA A 26 6.07 -4.85 -12.51
C ALA A 26 5.13 -6.04 -12.28
N ASN A 27 4.22 -5.93 -11.30
CA ASN A 27 3.35 -7.04 -10.88
C ASN A 27 1.87 -6.93 -11.31
N ARG A 28 1.50 -5.81 -11.95
CA ARG A 28 0.13 -5.56 -12.43
C ARG A 28 -0.37 -6.63 -13.41
N HIS A 29 0.51 -7.16 -14.27
CA HIS A 29 0.14 -8.18 -15.25
C HIS A 29 -0.14 -9.56 -14.63
N TYR A 30 0.29 -9.79 -13.38
CA TYR A 30 0.12 -11.05 -12.66
C TYR A 30 -1.10 -11.07 -11.73
N GLY A 31 -1.94 -10.01 -11.78
CA GLY A 31 -3.16 -9.91 -11.00
C GLY A 31 -2.96 -9.43 -9.55
N PHE A 32 -1.79 -8.85 -9.25
CA PHE A 32 -1.55 -8.18 -7.97
C PHE A 32 -2.13 -6.76 -8.01
N ALA A 33 -3.07 -6.47 -7.12
CA ALA A 33 -3.59 -5.13 -6.87
C ALA A 33 -2.87 -4.51 -5.67
N PRO A 34 -2.45 -3.24 -5.71
CA PRO A 34 -1.87 -2.59 -4.54
C PRO A 34 -2.87 -2.53 -3.38
N GLY A 35 -2.40 -2.75 -2.16
CA GLY A 35 -3.23 -2.76 -0.97
C GLY A 35 -2.43 -2.53 0.30
N PHE A 36 -3.16 -2.50 1.41
CA PHE A 36 -2.64 -2.22 2.74
C PHE A 36 -3.21 -3.24 3.74
N LEU A 37 -2.39 -3.66 4.69
CA LEU A 37 -2.80 -4.49 5.81
C LEU A 37 -2.60 -3.70 7.10
N ASP A 38 -3.65 -3.55 7.89
CA ASP A 38 -3.51 -3.08 9.26
C ASP A 38 -3.14 -4.26 10.16
N ARG A 39 -1.90 -4.28 10.67
CA ARG A 39 -1.41 -5.39 11.51
C ARG A 39 -2.05 -5.43 12.89
N GLU A 40 -2.68 -4.35 13.32
CA GLU A 40 -3.36 -4.29 14.62
C GLU A 40 -4.70 -5.03 14.57
N THR A 41 -5.47 -4.82 13.50
CA THR A 41 -6.81 -5.41 13.34
C THR A 41 -6.84 -6.63 12.42
N GLY A 42 -5.79 -6.84 11.62
CA GLY A 42 -5.77 -7.82 10.53
C GLY A 42 -6.60 -7.40 9.30
N ALA A 43 -7.15 -6.19 9.29
CA ALA A 43 -7.99 -5.72 8.20
C ALA A 43 -7.16 -5.38 6.95
N VAL A 44 -7.65 -5.78 5.79
CA VAL A 44 -7.04 -5.53 4.49
C VAL A 44 -7.83 -4.46 3.74
N TYR A 45 -7.13 -3.49 3.18
CA TYR A 45 -7.69 -2.37 2.45
C TYR A 45 -7.09 -2.31 1.04
N CYS A 46 -7.94 -2.19 0.02
CA CYS A 46 -7.47 -1.95 -1.34
C CYS A 46 -6.89 -0.55 -1.45
N SER A 47 -5.84 -0.39 -2.26
CA SER A 47 -5.37 0.94 -2.60
C SER A 47 -6.31 1.54 -3.65
N CYS A 48 -7.02 2.57 -3.23
CA CYS A 48 -7.99 3.29 -4.05
C CYS A 48 -7.71 4.79 -4.01
N TRP A 49 -8.19 5.49 -5.02
CA TRP A 49 -8.32 6.94 -5.03
C TRP A 49 -9.44 7.39 -4.08
N ALA A 50 -9.52 8.70 -3.82
CA ALA A 50 -10.53 9.29 -2.95
C ALA A 50 -11.98 9.00 -3.40
N ASP A 51 -12.20 8.71 -4.68
CA ASP A 51 -13.51 8.34 -5.24
C ASP A 51 -13.82 6.84 -5.12
N GLY A 52 -12.92 6.06 -4.51
CA GLY A 52 -13.03 4.60 -4.33
C GLY A 52 -12.57 3.78 -5.54
N THR A 53 -12.17 4.41 -6.64
CA THR A 53 -11.65 3.69 -7.81
C THR A 53 -10.27 3.08 -7.51
N PRO A 54 -9.97 1.86 -7.97
CA PRO A 54 -8.68 1.22 -7.69
C PRO A 54 -7.50 2.02 -8.24
N ALA A 55 -6.52 2.28 -7.39
CA ALA A 55 -5.31 3.00 -7.78
C ALA A 55 -4.32 2.03 -8.46
N PRO A 56 -3.60 2.46 -9.52
CA PRO A 56 -2.59 1.64 -10.17
C PRO A 56 -1.28 1.51 -9.36
N PHE A 57 -1.20 2.20 -8.22
CA PHE A 57 -0.09 2.17 -7.26
C PHE A 57 -0.64 2.42 -5.84
N HIS A 58 0.21 2.32 -4.82
CA HIS A 58 -0.13 2.59 -3.42
C HIS A 58 -0.52 4.06 -3.17
N ALA A 59 -1.75 4.42 -3.52
CA ALA A 59 -2.40 5.65 -3.14
C ALA A 59 -3.03 5.51 -1.74
N LEU A 60 -2.92 6.57 -0.94
CA LEU A 60 -3.48 6.65 0.41
C LEU A 60 -4.87 7.27 0.44
N ASP A 61 -5.26 8.02 -0.60
CA ASP A 61 -6.42 8.91 -0.61
C ASP A 61 -7.77 8.21 -0.37
N GLY A 62 -7.90 6.94 -0.76
CA GLY A 62 -9.09 6.12 -0.54
C GLY A 62 -9.12 5.37 0.80
N LEU A 63 -8.13 5.57 1.69
CA LEU A 63 -8.12 4.90 2.99
C LEU A 63 -9.15 5.50 3.96
N PRO A 64 -9.78 4.66 4.80
CA PRO A 64 -10.76 5.11 5.77
C PRO A 64 -10.10 5.94 6.90
N ASP A 65 -10.85 6.93 7.41
CA ASP A 65 -10.35 7.91 8.38
C ASP A 65 -9.78 7.32 9.67
N HIS A 66 -10.23 6.14 10.12
CA HIS A 66 -9.70 5.51 11.33
C HIS A 66 -8.25 5.04 11.20
N LEU A 67 -7.71 4.98 9.98
CA LEU A 67 -6.30 4.71 9.71
C LEU A 67 -5.47 5.98 9.55
N VAL A 68 -6.12 7.13 9.32
CA VAL A 68 -5.47 8.39 8.98
C VAL A 68 -5.00 9.10 10.25
N LEU A 69 -3.72 9.47 10.28
CA LEU A 69 -3.14 10.26 11.37
C LEU A 69 -3.08 11.75 11.01
N ALA A 70 -2.84 12.09 9.74
CA ALA A 70 -2.79 13.46 9.30
C ALA A 70 -3.17 13.62 7.82
N ARG A 71 -3.78 14.76 7.52
CA ARG A 71 -4.07 15.25 6.17
C ARG A 71 -3.38 16.59 5.93
N ASN A 72 -3.03 16.88 4.68
CA ASN A 72 -2.55 18.21 4.30
C ASN A 72 -3.72 19.23 4.21
N PRO A 73 -3.45 20.53 4.06
CA PRO A 73 -4.50 21.55 3.90
C PRO A 73 -5.41 21.37 2.69
N ARG A 74 -5.03 20.54 1.71
CA ARG A 74 -5.84 20.18 0.53
C ARG A 74 -6.70 18.94 0.76
N GLY A 75 -6.64 18.33 1.95
CA GLY A 75 -7.41 17.14 2.34
C GLY A 75 -6.75 15.79 2.00
N HIS A 76 -5.58 15.79 1.36
CA HIS A 76 -4.89 14.54 1.02
C HIS A 76 -4.23 13.93 2.25
N ILE A 77 -4.25 12.61 2.33
CA ILE A 77 -3.67 11.86 3.44
C ILE A 77 -2.14 11.91 3.33
N ILE A 78 -1.47 12.38 4.38
CA ILE A 78 0.00 12.50 4.44
C ILE A 78 0.64 11.54 5.45
N ALA A 79 -0.13 11.04 6.40
CA ALA A 79 0.32 10.05 7.36
C ALA A 79 -0.83 9.13 7.76
N ILE A 80 -0.54 7.83 7.87
CA ILE A 80 -1.43 6.80 8.40
C ILE A 80 -0.78 6.05 9.56
N LYS A 81 -1.57 5.24 10.28
CA LYS A 81 -1.11 4.45 11.41
C LYS A 81 0.15 3.63 11.06
N PRO A 82 1.15 3.54 11.96
CA PRO A 82 2.35 2.74 11.73
C PRO A 82 2.09 1.22 11.75
N SER A 83 0.91 0.79 12.21
CA SER A 83 0.46 -0.59 12.12
C SER A 83 0.11 -1.00 10.68
N VAL A 84 -0.14 -0.03 9.80
CA VAL A 84 -0.52 -0.27 8.41
C VAL A 84 0.73 -0.49 7.56
N VAL A 85 0.78 -1.62 6.86
CA VAL A 85 1.87 -1.99 5.96
C VAL A 85 1.39 -2.06 4.51
N ALA A 86 2.24 -1.61 3.58
CA ALA A 86 1.97 -1.68 2.15
C ALA A 86 2.26 -3.09 1.60
N GLY A 87 1.42 -3.56 0.70
CA GLY A 87 1.59 -4.85 0.02
C GLY A 87 0.65 -4.98 -1.16
N PHE A 88 0.29 -6.21 -1.50
CA PHE A 88 -0.53 -6.51 -2.66
C PHE A 88 -1.64 -7.49 -2.30
N ILE A 89 -2.78 -7.35 -2.97
CA ILE A 89 -3.91 -8.26 -2.87
C ILE A 89 -3.97 -9.07 -4.15
N ARG A 90 -3.99 -10.39 -4.03
CA ARG A 90 -4.15 -11.32 -5.15
C ARG A 90 -5.05 -12.46 -4.71
N PHE A 91 -6.08 -12.75 -5.51
CA PHE A 91 -7.10 -13.77 -5.20
C PHE A 91 -7.71 -13.67 -3.78
N GLY A 92 -7.87 -12.44 -3.26
CA GLY A 92 -8.43 -12.21 -1.93
C GLY A 92 -7.44 -12.37 -0.76
N HIS A 93 -6.17 -12.70 -1.04
CA HIS A 93 -5.12 -12.80 -0.04
C HIS A 93 -4.18 -11.60 -0.10
N PHE A 94 -3.74 -11.13 1.06
CA PHE A 94 -2.70 -10.11 1.18
C PHE A 94 -1.32 -10.75 1.13
N TYR A 95 -0.43 -10.12 0.35
CA TYR A 95 0.97 -10.46 0.20
C TYR A 95 1.81 -9.22 0.54
N THR A 96 2.84 -9.37 1.35
CA THR A 96 3.80 -8.29 1.56
C THR A 96 4.57 -8.01 0.26
N ARG A 97 5.27 -6.87 0.19
CA ARG A 97 6.12 -6.56 -0.98
C ARG A 97 7.18 -7.64 -1.21
N GLU A 98 7.76 -8.19 -0.15
CA GLU A 98 8.73 -9.30 -0.23
C GLU A 98 8.08 -10.57 -0.80
N GLN A 99 6.89 -10.95 -0.31
CA GLN A 99 6.18 -12.12 -0.84
C GLN A 99 5.81 -11.94 -2.31
N ALA A 100 5.39 -10.73 -2.70
CA ALA A 100 5.08 -10.41 -4.09
C ALA A 100 6.33 -10.41 -4.99
N ALA A 101 7.51 -10.05 -4.45
CA ALA A 101 8.78 -10.13 -5.16
C ALA A 101 9.21 -11.58 -5.43
N HIS A 102 8.98 -12.49 -4.49
CA HIS A 102 9.28 -13.92 -4.64
C HIS A 102 8.24 -14.72 -5.45
N CYS A 103 7.02 -14.21 -5.63
CA CYS A 103 6.00 -14.89 -6.44
C CYS A 103 6.24 -14.84 -7.96
N LEU A 104 7.28 -14.14 -8.40
CA LEU A 104 7.64 -13.99 -9.82
C LEU A 104 8.81 -14.88 -10.27
N GLU A 105 9.23 -15.83 -9.43
CA GLU A 105 10.20 -16.88 -9.79
C GLU A 105 9.54 -18.01 -10.61
#